data_AF-B3PQ31-F1
#
_entry.id   AF-B3PQ31-F1
#
_cell.length_a   1.000
_cell.length_b   1.000
_cell.length_c   1.000
_cell.angle_alpha   90.00
_cell.angle_beta   90.00
_cell.angle_gamma   90.00
#
_symmetry.space_group_name_H-M   'P 1'
#
loop_
_entity.id
_entity.type
_entity.pdbx_description
1 polymer ?
#
loop_
_entity_poly.entity_id
_entity_poly.type
_entity_poly.pdbx_seq_one_letter_code
_entity_poly.pdbx_strand_id
1 'polypeptide(L)'
;MTSVSNLPAIDAVADNDLFYVRDASDPTTPDKKATAAQLRPTGAKITNYLRYQANITIPTMAAGAEADGTLSITGAQVNDNVVFNLAVAIPTNIAILGVVVTATDRVKVICARFSSGHDESAYDSSLG
;
A
#
# COMPACT_ATOMS: atom_id res chain seq x y z
N MET A 1 27.27 20.52 5.95
CA MET A 1 27.78 19.84 4.74
C MET A 1 28.98 20.61 4.22
N THR A 2 30.20 20.10 4.41
CA THR A 2 31.36 20.56 3.64
C THR A 2 31.05 20.28 2.17
N SER A 3 31.02 21.32 1.32
CA SER A 3 30.69 21.16 -0.09
C SER A 3 31.76 20.30 -0.77
N VAL A 4 31.43 19.06 -1.08
CA VAL A 4 32.30 18.21 -1.90
C VAL A 4 31.93 18.49 -3.35
N SER A 5 32.66 19.40 -3.98
CA SER A 5 32.48 19.75 -5.40
C SER A 5 32.91 18.57 -6.28
N ASN A 6 32.07 18.19 -7.26
CA ASN A 6 32.26 17.12 -8.25
C ASN A 6 32.20 15.67 -7.74
N LEU A 7 31.08 15.28 -7.13
CA LEU A 7 30.75 13.85 -7.03
C LEU A 7 30.04 13.38 -8.31
N PRO A 8 30.38 12.21 -8.87
CA PRO A 8 29.63 11.60 -9.96
C PRO A 8 28.18 11.31 -9.52
N ALA A 9 27.26 11.32 -10.48
CA ALA A 9 25.89 10.88 -10.23
C ALA A 9 25.86 9.40 -9.84
N ILE A 10 24.89 9.02 -9.01
CA ILE A 10 24.67 7.62 -8.62
C ILE A 10 23.77 6.94 -9.66
N ASP A 11 24.19 5.79 -10.17
CA ASP A 11 23.47 5.05 -11.23
C ASP A 11 22.43 4.06 -10.68
N ALA A 12 22.60 3.60 -9.44
CA ALA A 12 21.67 2.71 -8.74
C ALA A 12 21.76 2.90 -7.23
N VAL A 13 20.61 2.81 -6.54
CA VAL A 13 20.50 2.90 -5.08
C VAL A 13 19.93 1.58 -4.58
N ALA A 14 20.61 0.94 -3.63
CA ALA A 14 20.09 -0.24 -2.95
C ALA A 14 19.06 0.15 -1.86
N ASP A 15 18.16 -0.77 -1.53
CA ASP A 15 16.99 -0.49 -0.67
C ASP A 15 17.35 0.03 0.75
N ASN A 16 18.60 -0.18 1.19
CA ASN A 16 19.13 0.26 2.50
C ASN A 16 20.25 1.30 2.42
N ASP A 17 20.48 1.90 1.25
CA ASP A 17 21.46 2.96 1.12
C ASP A 17 21.06 4.20 1.94
N LEU A 18 22.08 4.81 2.54
CA LEU A 18 21.94 6.03 3.33
C LEU A 18 22.30 7.24 2.49
N PHE A 19 21.33 8.14 2.35
CA PHE A 19 21.49 9.45 1.75
C PHE A 19 21.95 10.45 2.80
N TYR A 20 23.01 11.19 2.50
CA TYR A 20 23.38 12.35 3.30
C TYR A 20 22.45 13.51 2.96
N VAL A 21 21.79 14.05 3.98
CA VAL A 21 20.85 15.16 3.85
C VAL A 21 21.24 16.28 4.80
N ARG A 22 20.99 17.51 4.37
CA ARG A 22 21.06 18.67 5.25
C ARG A 22 19.68 18.94 5.84
N ASP A 23 19.52 18.71 7.13
CA ASP A 23 18.31 19.07 7.87
C ASP A 23 18.34 20.57 8.20
N ALA A 24 17.55 21.34 7.44
CA ALA A 24 17.45 22.78 7.63
C ALA A 24 16.76 23.18 8.95
N SER A 25 16.04 22.26 9.60
CA SER A 25 15.32 22.51 10.86
C SER A 25 16.22 22.37 12.10
N ASP A 26 17.38 21.72 11.97
CA ASP A 26 18.37 21.52 13.02
C ASP A 26 19.68 22.25 12.67
N PRO A 27 19.77 23.56 12.96
CA PRO A 27 20.94 24.35 12.60
C PRO A 27 22.20 23.98 13.41
N THR A 28 22.04 23.30 14.55
CA THR A 28 23.14 22.87 15.42
C THR A 28 23.81 21.59 14.93
N THR A 29 23.02 20.65 14.41
CA THR A 29 23.49 19.39 13.85
C THR A 29 22.83 19.11 12.50
N PRO A 30 23.13 19.91 11.46
CA PRO A 30 22.39 19.90 10.21
C PRO A 30 22.72 18.70 9.32
N ASP A 31 23.84 18.02 9.52
CA ASP A 31 24.27 16.91 8.67
C ASP A 31 23.70 15.58 9.19
N LYS A 32 22.71 15.02 8.48
CA LYS A 32 22.01 13.80 8.86
C LYS A 32 22.07 12.74 7.76
N LYS A 33 21.70 11.52 8.10
CA LYS A 33 21.50 10.41 7.15
C LYS A 33 20.02 10.05 7.10
N ALA A 34 19.52 9.79 5.90
CA ALA A 34 18.17 9.32 5.65
C ALA A 34 18.20 8.09 4.74
N THR A 35 17.38 7.09 5.02
CA THR A 35 17.10 5.98 4.10
C THR A 35 16.18 6.45 2.98
N ALA A 36 16.11 5.69 1.88
CA ALA A 36 15.15 5.92 0.80
C ALA A 36 13.71 6.05 1.32
N ALA A 37 13.32 5.22 2.30
CA ALA A 37 12.01 5.26 2.93
C ALA A 37 11.72 6.58 3.65
N GLN A 38 12.73 7.21 4.27
CA GLN A 38 12.59 8.47 4.99
C GLN A 38 12.42 9.67 4.04
N LEU A 39 12.98 9.60 2.82
CA LEU A 39 12.89 10.63 1.78
C LEU A 39 11.54 10.67 1.03
N ARG A 40 10.75 9.61 1.09
CA ARG A 40 9.44 9.56 0.44
C ARG A 40 8.50 10.62 1.05
N PRO A 41 7.63 11.28 0.25
CA PRO A 41 6.63 12.20 0.77
C PRO A 41 5.77 11.56 1.86
N THR A 42 5.36 12.35 2.85
CA THR A 42 4.35 11.95 3.83
C THR A 42 3.09 11.52 3.08
N GLY A 43 2.70 10.24 3.19
CA GLY A 43 1.64 9.62 2.36
C GLY A 43 2.11 8.45 1.49
N ALA A 44 3.39 8.42 1.08
CA ALA A 44 3.97 7.32 0.31
C ALA A 44 4.71 6.28 1.17
N LYS A 45 4.62 6.42 2.50
CA LYS A 45 5.26 5.55 3.48
C LYS A 45 4.23 4.53 3.97
N ILE A 46 4.48 3.25 3.70
CA ILE A 46 3.80 2.17 4.42
C ILE A 46 4.28 2.25 5.86
N THR A 47 3.40 2.66 6.78
CA THR A 47 3.77 2.90 8.18
C THR A 47 3.75 1.60 8.96
N ASN A 48 2.72 0.77 8.75
CA ASN A 48 2.60 -0.56 9.34
C ASN A 48 2.13 -1.60 8.32
N TYR A 49 2.52 -2.85 8.56
CA TYR A 49 1.95 -4.03 7.92
C TYR A 49 0.97 -4.69 8.88
N LEU A 50 -0.33 -4.59 8.60
CA LEU A 50 -1.38 -5.17 9.42
C LEU A 50 -1.88 -6.45 8.76
N ARG A 51 -1.76 -7.58 9.46
CA ARG A 51 -2.44 -8.81 9.04
C ARG A 51 -3.81 -8.85 9.68
N TYR A 52 -4.85 -8.87 8.85
CA TYR A 52 -6.22 -8.96 9.31
C TYR A 52 -6.81 -10.32 8.98
N GLN A 53 -7.22 -11.05 10.02
CA GLN A 53 -7.85 -12.37 9.93
C GLN A 53 -9.27 -12.29 10.47
N ALA A 54 -10.21 -11.88 9.61
CA ALA A 54 -11.64 -11.97 9.88
C ALA A 54 -12.43 -11.94 8.57
N ASN A 55 -13.76 -12.01 8.67
CA ASN A 55 -14.66 -11.91 7.54
C ASN A 55 -14.72 -10.46 7.02
N ILE A 56 -14.71 -10.30 5.69
CA ILE A 56 -14.96 -9.03 5.01
C ILE A 56 -16.41 -9.04 4.53
N THR A 57 -17.16 -8.00 4.87
CA THR A 57 -18.50 -7.79 4.30
C THR A 57 -18.36 -7.14 2.93
N ILE A 58 -18.70 -7.89 1.88
CA ILE A 58 -18.72 -7.38 0.51
C ILE A 58 -20.09 -6.75 0.25
N PRO A 59 -20.17 -5.49 -0.24
CA PRO A 59 -21.44 -4.87 -0.59
C PRO A 59 -22.20 -5.65 -1.67
N THR A 60 -23.53 -5.58 -1.66
CA THR A 60 -24.33 -6.10 -2.77
C THR A 60 -24.10 -5.24 -4.01
N MET A 61 -23.58 -5.86 -5.08
CA MET A 61 -23.26 -5.21 -6.35
C MET A 61 -24.04 -5.85 -7.50
N ALA A 62 -24.49 -5.03 -8.44
CA ALA A 62 -24.95 -5.51 -9.74
C ALA A 62 -23.77 -6.11 -10.54
N ALA A 63 -24.09 -6.91 -11.57
CA ALA A 63 -23.09 -7.43 -12.49
C ALA A 63 -22.36 -6.29 -13.22
N GLY A 64 -21.02 -6.36 -13.30
CA GLY A 64 -20.20 -5.32 -13.93
C GLY A 64 -20.04 -4.03 -13.12
N ALA A 65 -20.46 -4.03 -11.85
CA ALA A 65 -20.36 -2.87 -10.98
C ALA A 65 -19.19 -2.98 -9.99
N GLU A 66 -18.69 -1.83 -9.58
CA GLU A 66 -17.74 -1.67 -8.48
C GLU A 66 -18.45 -1.10 -7.25
N ALA A 67 -18.00 -1.51 -6.06
CA ALA A 67 -18.45 -0.91 -4.82
C ALA A 67 -17.38 -0.96 -3.74
N ASP A 68 -17.55 -0.06 -2.78
CA ASP A 68 -16.65 0.08 -1.64
C ASP A 68 -17.20 -0.69 -0.43
N GLY A 69 -16.46 -1.69 0.02
CA GLY A 69 -16.60 -2.25 1.37
C GLY A 69 -15.86 -1.38 2.38
N THR A 70 -16.45 -1.15 3.55
CA THR A 70 -15.76 -0.45 4.66
C THR A 70 -15.58 -1.39 5.84
N LEU A 71 -14.36 -1.47 6.35
CA LEU A 71 -13.99 -2.24 7.54
C LEU A 71 -13.45 -1.33 8.63
N SER A 72 -13.71 -1.75 9.87
CA SER A 72 -13.15 -1.10 11.04
C SER A 72 -12.03 -1.98 11.60
N ILE A 73 -10.78 -1.53 11.49
CA ILE A 73 -9.60 -2.26 11.99
C ILE A 73 -8.91 -1.36 13.00
N THR A 74 -9.07 -1.65 14.29
CA THR A 74 -8.47 -0.86 15.36
C THR A 74 -6.94 -0.84 15.24
N GLY A 75 -6.36 0.35 15.28
CA GLY A 75 -4.93 0.61 15.11
C GLY A 75 -4.51 0.94 13.68
N ALA A 76 -5.40 0.83 12.69
CA ALA A 76 -5.06 1.16 11.30
C ALA A 76 -4.88 2.66 11.12
N GLN A 77 -3.72 3.06 10.57
CA GLN A 77 -3.40 4.43 10.23
C GLN A 77 -3.48 4.64 8.72
N VAL A 78 -3.77 5.87 8.30
CA VAL A 78 -3.75 6.24 6.88
C VAL A 78 -2.36 5.90 6.32
N ASN A 79 -2.34 5.28 5.14
CA ASN A 79 -1.15 4.73 4.46
C ASN A 79 -0.61 3.40 5.02
N ASP A 80 -1.30 2.74 5.95
CA ASP A 80 -0.96 1.36 6.31
C ASP A 80 -1.27 0.38 5.17
N ASN A 81 -0.48 -0.68 5.09
CA ASN A 81 -0.76 -1.80 4.21
C ASN A 81 -1.46 -2.90 5.00
N VAL A 82 -2.65 -3.29 4.54
CA VAL A 82 -3.46 -4.33 5.17
C VAL A 82 -3.43 -5.57 4.30
N VAL A 83 -2.90 -6.65 4.86
CA VAL A 83 -2.90 -7.97 4.22
C VAL A 83 -4.05 -8.78 4.81
N PHE A 84 -4.97 -9.21 3.95
CA PHE A 84 -6.09 -10.04 4.35
C PHE A 84 -5.71 -11.51 4.34
N ASN A 85 -5.86 -12.17 5.48
CA ASN A 85 -5.86 -13.62 5.58
C ASN A 85 -7.31 -14.08 5.74
N LEU A 86 -7.99 -14.24 4.60
CA LEU A 86 -9.43 -14.49 4.57
C LEU A 86 -9.74 -15.85 5.19
N ALA A 87 -10.62 -15.84 6.20
CA ALA A 87 -11.13 -17.07 6.80
C ALA A 87 -12.15 -17.80 5.92
N VAL A 88 -12.75 -17.08 4.95
CA VAL A 88 -13.76 -17.59 4.02
C VAL A 88 -13.36 -17.19 2.60
N ALA A 89 -13.53 -18.09 1.65
CA ALA A 89 -13.25 -17.83 0.25
C ALA A 89 -14.11 -16.67 -0.29
N ILE A 90 -13.51 -15.81 -1.12
CA ILE A 90 -14.25 -14.77 -1.85
C ILE A 90 -15.17 -15.47 -2.86
N PRO A 91 -16.42 -15.02 -3.05
CA PRO A 91 -17.27 -15.50 -4.14
C PRO A 91 -16.55 -15.40 -5.49
N THR A 92 -16.67 -16.43 -6.32
CA THR A 92 -15.91 -16.54 -7.59
C THR A 92 -16.20 -15.44 -8.60
N ASN A 93 -17.35 -14.78 -8.50
CA ASN A 93 -17.73 -13.67 -9.37
C ASN A 93 -17.35 -12.28 -8.81
N ILE A 94 -16.51 -12.22 -7.77
CA ILE A 94 -16.07 -10.98 -7.13
C ILE A 94 -14.54 -10.95 -7.03
N ALA A 95 -13.95 -9.83 -7.39
CA ALA A 95 -12.53 -9.53 -7.15
C ALA A 95 -12.38 -8.37 -6.17
N ILE A 96 -11.34 -8.44 -5.33
CA ILE A 96 -10.84 -7.29 -4.57
C ILE A 96 -9.81 -6.59 -5.46
N LEU A 97 -10.11 -5.36 -5.86
CA LEU A 97 -9.24 -4.55 -6.72
C LEU A 97 -8.20 -3.78 -5.92
N GLY A 98 -8.50 -3.44 -4.66
CA GLY A 98 -7.60 -2.65 -3.84
C GLY A 98 -8.05 -2.54 -2.40
N VAL A 99 -7.09 -2.18 -1.54
CA VAL A 99 -7.30 -1.98 -0.12
C VAL A 99 -6.57 -0.72 0.28
N VAL A 100 -7.28 0.23 0.88
CA VAL A 100 -6.69 1.49 1.31
C VAL A 100 -7.25 1.91 2.67
N VAL A 101 -6.39 2.41 3.55
CA VAL A 101 -6.82 2.98 4.82
C VAL A 101 -7.15 4.45 4.59
N THR A 102 -8.44 4.78 4.58
CA THR A 102 -8.94 6.13 4.22
C THR A 102 -9.00 7.08 5.41
N ALA A 103 -9.09 6.54 6.63
CA ALA A 103 -9.04 7.28 7.88
C ALA A 103 -8.57 6.37 9.01
N THR A 104 -8.23 6.92 10.18
CA THR A 104 -7.91 6.13 11.37
C THR A 104 -8.98 5.07 11.62
N ASP A 105 -8.54 3.84 11.80
CA ASP A 105 -9.35 2.65 12.00
C ASP A 105 -10.32 2.31 10.86
N ARG A 106 -10.24 2.97 9.70
CA ARG A 106 -11.16 2.80 8.57
C ARG A 106 -10.44 2.34 7.32
N VAL A 107 -10.75 1.12 6.92
CA VAL A 107 -10.20 0.49 5.72
C VAL A 107 -11.29 0.38 4.67
N LYS A 108 -11.03 0.96 3.50
CA LYS A 108 -11.84 0.80 2.30
C LYS A 108 -11.28 -0.35 1.47
N VAL A 109 -12.15 -1.30 1.14
CA VAL A 109 -11.87 -2.42 0.24
C VAL A 109 -12.66 -2.18 -1.03
N ILE A 110 -11.98 -2.04 -2.15
CA ILE A 110 -12.60 -1.80 -3.45
C ILE A 110 -12.88 -3.18 -4.06
N CYS A 111 -14.15 -3.47 -4.30
CA CYS A 111 -14.59 -4.74 -4.87
C CYS A 111 -15.22 -4.50 -6.24
N ALA A 112 -15.01 -5.44 -7.16
CA ALA A 112 -15.67 -5.46 -8.46
C ALA A 112 -16.40 -6.79 -8.65
N ARG A 113 -17.60 -6.72 -9.24
CA ARG A 113 -18.36 -7.90 -9.62
C ARG A 113 -18.27 -8.13 -11.12
N PHE A 114 -17.78 -9.30 -11.51
CA PHE A 114 -17.75 -9.68 -12.91
C PHE A 114 -19.16 -9.86 -13.47
N SER A 115 -19.37 -9.45 -14.72
CA SER A 115 -20.61 -9.80 -15.43
C SER A 115 -20.60 -11.30 -15.77
N SER A 116 -21.78 -11.88 -15.93
CA SER A 116 -22.01 -13.33 -16.10
C SER A 116 -21.48 -13.92 -17.41
N GLY A 117 -20.44 -13.33 -18.00
CA GLY A 117 -19.75 -13.79 -19.20
C GLY A 117 -18.25 -13.45 -19.21
N HIS A 118 -17.69 -12.94 -18.10
CA HIS A 118 -16.24 -12.90 -17.93
C HIS A 118 -15.80 -14.26 -17.39
N ASP A 119 -15.26 -15.09 -18.29
CA ASP A 119 -14.68 -16.38 -17.95
C ASP A 119 -13.61 -16.23 -16.86
N GLU A 120 -13.68 -17.08 -15.83
CA GLU A 120 -12.59 -17.35 -14.87
C GLU A 120 -11.26 -17.69 -15.59
N SER A 121 -11.33 -18.12 -16.85
CA SER A 121 -10.20 -18.47 -17.71
C SER A 121 -9.22 -17.32 -18.00
N ALA A 122 -9.55 -16.07 -17.72
CA ALA A 122 -8.61 -14.95 -17.93
C ALA A 122 -7.50 -14.88 -16.88
N TYR A 123 -7.60 -15.62 -15.76
CA TYR A 123 -6.58 -15.65 -14.69
C TYR A 123 -5.84 -16.99 -14.55
N ASP A 124 -6.21 -18.03 -15.30
CA ASP A 124 -5.67 -19.39 -15.18
C ASP A 124 -4.63 -19.77 -16.25
N SER A 125 -3.98 -18.79 -16.91
CA SER A 125 -3.03 -19.09 -18.01
C SER A 125 -1.59 -18.64 -17.77
N SER A 126 -1.15 -18.43 -16.53
CA SER A 126 0.26 -18.06 -16.25
C SER A 126 0.99 -18.89 -15.19
N LEU A 127 0.49 -20.09 -14.87
CA LEU A 127 1.21 -21.06 -14.03
C LEU A 127 1.25 -22.47 -14.67
N GLY A 128 1.49 -22.50 -15.99
CA GLY A 128 1.98 -23.68 -16.70
C GLY A 128 3.47 -23.56 -16.94
#